data_AF-A0A957C0S0-F1
#
_entry.id   AF-A0A957C0S0-F1
#
_cell.length_a   1.000
_cell.length_b   1.000
_cell.length_c   1.000
_cell.angle_alpha   90.00
_cell.angle_beta   90.00
_cell.angle_gamma   90.00
#
_symmetry.space_group_name_H-M   'P 1'
#
loop_
_entity.id
_entity.type
_entity.pdbx_description
1 polymer ?
#
loop_
_entity_poly.entity_id
_entity_poly.type
_entity_poly.pdbx_seq_one_letter_code
_entity_poly.pdbx_strand_id
1 'polypeptide(L)'
;LMHQTVIGQESLKQMELAGEYPDVVIGPTGGGSNFAGISLLFLHQNLTNGKKTRLLGVEPAACPSLTRGKYAYDFGDTAGMTPMVKMYTLGHDFVPAPLHAGGLRYHGMASVICEMYDQGLMEAAAIPQMETFEAAITFARAEGIIPAPEAAHGIAAAIREALDAKEKGEERVILFNLCGHGHFDMSAYDAYFAGDLSDYEYPQAAIDAAMANLPEVPAMG
;
A
#
# COMPACT_ATOMS: atom_id res chain seq x y z
N LEU A 1 1.32 -12.29 -7.62
CA LEU A 1 0.31 -12.18 -6.53
C LEU A 1 -0.08 -13.54 -5.96
N MET A 2 -0.42 -14.53 -6.79
CA MET A 2 -0.91 -15.85 -6.34
C MET A 2 -0.09 -16.50 -5.20
N HIS A 3 1.24 -16.48 -5.25
CA HIS A 3 2.07 -17.10 -4.20
C HIS A 3 1.93 -16.43 -2.83
N GLN A 4 1.55 -15.14 -2.78
CA GLN A 4 1.37 -14.39 -1.54
C GLN A 4 0.00 -14.62 -0.90
N THR A 5 -0.93 -15.31 -1.56
CA THR A 5 -2.29 -15.52 -1.02
C THR A 5 -2.32 -16.45 0.17
N VAL A 6 -1.22 -17.16 0.45
CA VAL A 6 -1.03 -17.92 1.69
C VAL A 6 -1.28 -17.03 2.92
N ILE A 7 -0.90 -15.75 2.86
CA ILE A 7 -1.12 -14.76 3.93
C ILE A 7 -2.62 -14.65 4.24
N GLY A 8 -3.46 -14.34 3.25
CA GLY A 8 -4.90 -14.21 3.43
C GLY A 8 -5.60 -15.53 3.77
N GLN A 9 -5.08 -16.67 3.27
CA GLN A 9 -5.59 -18.01 3.63
C GLN A 9 -5.37 -18.32 5.12
N GLU A 10 -4.17 -18.01 5.63
CA GLU A 10 -3.85 -18.18 7.05
C GLU A 10 -4.63 -17.17 7.91
N SER A 11 -4.70 -15.91 7.48
CA SER A 11 -5.43 -14.87 8.21
C SER A 11 -6.91 -15.19 8.37
N LEU A 12 -7.60 -15.68 7.33
CA LEU A 12 -9.01 -16.08 7.46
C LEU A 12 -9.21 -17.16 8.54
N LYS A 13 -8.33 -18.17 8.56
CA LYS A 13 -8.40 -19.24 9.56
C LYS A 13 -8.09 -18.72 10.97
N GLN A 14 -7.10 -17.84 11.10
CA GLN A 14 -6.73 -17.25 12.38
C GLN A 14 -7.82 -16.34 12.94
N MET A 15 -8.49 -15.56 12.08
CA MET A 15 -9.66 -14.75 12.46
C MET A 15 -10.82 -15.65 12.94
N GLU A 16 -11.10 -16.75 12.24
CA GLU A 16 -12.10 -17.74 12.68
C GLU A 16 -11.75 -18.34 14.05
N LEU A 17 -10.48 -18.71 14.28
CA LEU A 17 -10.02 -19.21 15.58
C LEU A 17 -10.15 -18.18 16.70
N ALA A 18 -9.99 -16.89 16.38
CA ALA A 18 -10.19 -15.79 17.31
C ALA A 18 -11.69 -15.47 17.56
N GLY A 19 -12.61 -16.04 16.76
CA GLY A 19 -14.03 -15.71 16.83
C GLY A 19 -14.37 -14.34 16.24
N GLU A 20 -13.49 -13.77 15.42
CA GLU A 20 -13.57 -12.42 14.89
C GLU A 20 -13.66 -12.39 13.36
N TYR A 21 -14.12 -11.27 12.80
CA TYR A 21 -14.08 -11.02 11.36
C TYR A 21 -13.81 -9.54 11.09
N PRO A 22 -12.88 -9.19 10.16
CA PRO A 22 -12.44 -7.81 10.03
C PRO A 22 -13.49 -6.95 9.32
N ASP A 23 -13.72 -5.75 9.88
CA ASP A 23 -14.44 -4.68 9.21
C ASP A 23 -13.57 -4.04 8.12
N VAL A 24 -12.26 -3.96 8.35
CA VAL A 24 -11.27 -3.44 7.41
C VAL A 24 -10.01 -4.30 7.38
N VAL A 25 -9.51 -4.55 6.17
CA VAL A 25 -8.23 -5.19 5.89
C VAL A 25 -7.29 -4.18 5.25
N ILE A 26 -6.18 -3.89 5.92
CA ILE A 26 -5.20 -2.86 5.53
C ILE A 26 -3.90 -3.54 5.08
N GLY A 27 -3.32 -3.07 3.97
CA GLY A 27 -2.00 -3.53 3.56
C GLY A 27 -1.15 -2.44 2.91
N PRO A 28 0.12 -2.30 3.34
CA PRO A 28 1.12 -1.54 2.60
C PRO A 28 1.25 -2.02 1.15
N THR A 29 1.30 -1.07 0.23
CA THR A 29 1.15 -1.30 -1.21
C THR A 29 2.25 -0.55 -1.97
N GLY A 30 3.30 -1.30 -2.36
CA GLY A 30 4.34 -0.83 -3.27
C GLY A 30 4.00 -1.23 -4.71
N GLY A 31 4.34 -2.47 -5.10
CA GLY A 31 3.78 -3.10 -6.30
C GLY A 31 2.51 -3.93 -6.05
N GLY A 32 2.00 -3.93 -4.81
CA GLY A 32 0.72 -4.55 -4.43
C GLY A 32 0.74 -6.04 -4.11
N SER A 33 1.89 -6.73 -4.14
CA SER A 33 1.98 -8.16 -3.81
C SER A 33 1.57 -8.49 -2.37
N ASN A 34 2.05 -7.69 -1.43
CA ASN A 34 1.73 -7.81 -0.01
C ASN A 34 0.24 -7.56 0.29
N PHE A 35 -0.29 -6.44 -0.24
CA PHE A 35 -1.71 -6.10 -0.11
C PHE A 35 -2.60 -7.17 -0.74
N ALA A 36 -2.32 -7.60 -1.97
CA ALA A 36 -3.05 -8.69 -2.61
C ALA A 36 -3.02 -9.99 -1.79
N GLY A 37 -1.86 -10.30 -1.20
CA GLY A 37 -1.67 -11.49 -0.39
C GLY A 37 -2.62 -11.55 0.80
N ILE A 38 -2.78 -10.43 1.53
CA ILE A 38 -3.69 -10.35 2.67
C ILE A 38 -5.15 -10.16 2.23
N SER A 39 -5.44 -9.36 1.20
CA SER A 39 -6.80 -8.85 0.94
C SER A 39 -7.64 -9.70 -0.03
N LEU A 40 -7.03 -10.41 -0.98
CA LEU A 40 -7.79 -11.10 -2.05
C LEU A 40 -8.76 -12.16 -1.53
N LEU A 41 -8.42 -12.82 -0.42
CA LEU A 41 -9.30 -13.80 0.20
C LEU A 41 -10.50 -13.15 0.87
N PHE A 42 -10.35 -11.97 1.46
CA PHE A 42 -11.48 -11.20 2.01
C PHE A 42 -12.34 -10.61 0.89
N LEU A 43 -11.74 -10.17 -0.22
CA LEU A 43 -12.50 -9.80 -1.42
C LEU A 43 -13.34 -10.97 -1.92
N HIS A 44 -12.75 -12.17 -2.00
CA HIS A 44 -13.49 -13.37 -2.39
C HIS A 44 -14.71 -13.60 -1.49
N GLN A 45 -14.55 -13.48 -0.17
CA GLN A 45 -15.67 -13.58 0.79
C GLN A 45 -16.74 -12.50 0.57
N ASN A 46 -16.36 -11.28 0.21
CA ASN A 46 -17.32 -10.23 -0.14
C ASN A 46 -18.15 -10.63 -1.37
N LEU A 47 -17.48 -11.14 -2.41
CA LEU A 47 -18.12 -11.48 -3.69
C LEU A 47 -18.97 -12.75 -3.65
N THR A 48 -18.59 -13.75 -2.87
CA THR A 48 -19.26 -15.06 -2.88
C THR A 48 -20.16 -15.30 -1.67
N ASN A 49 -19.87 -14.65 -0.53
CA ASN A 49 -20.52 -14.94 0.75
C ASN A 49 -21.19 -13.69 1.37
N GLY A 50 -21.29 -12.59 0.63
CA GLY A 50 -22.02 -11.38 1.06
C GLY A 50 -21.38 -10.62 2.22
N LYS A 51 -20.10 -10.87 2.49
CA LYS A 51 -19.30 -10.07 3.43
C LYS A 51 -19.10 -8.65 2.90
N LYS A 52 -18.71 -7.73 3.78
CA LYS A 52 -18.58 -6.29 3.47
C LYS A 52 -17.28 -5.69 3.99
N THR A 53 -16.23 -6.50 4.13
CA THR A 53 -14.93 -6.04 4.63
C THR A 53 -14.36 -4.99 3.68
N ARG A 54 -14.03 -3.81 4.20
CA ARG A 54 -13.32 -2.77 3.47
C ARG A 54 -11.88 -3.23 3.22
N LEU A 55 -11.36 -2.99 2.01
CA LEU A 55 -10.00 -3.36 1.65
C LEU A 55 -9.21 -2.08 1.38
N LEU A 56 -8.25 -1.75 2.23
CA LEU A 56 -7.53 -0.48 2.19
C LEU A 56 -6.05 -0.72 1.82
N GLY A 57 -5.70 -0.38 0.59
CA GLY A 57 -4.31 -0.34 0.13
C GLY A 57 -3.66 0.99 0.52
N VAL A 58 -2.49 0.96 1.14
CA VAL A 58 -1.80 2.19 1.57
C VAL A 58 -0.43 2.34 0.94
N GLU A 59 -0.17 3.52 0.40
CA GLU A 59 1.04 3.86 -0.37
C GLU A 59 1.69 5.14 0.20
N PRO A 60 2.95 5.44 -0.13
CA PRO A 60 3.58 6.69 0.32
C PRO A 60 3.08 7.87 -0.52
N ALA A 61 2.87 9.03 0.11
CA ALA A 61 2.60 10.29 -0.60
C ALA A 61 3.73 10.70 -1.56
N ALA A 62 4.95 10.19 -1.33
CA ALA A 62 6.11 10.38 -2.19
C ALA A 62 6.13 9.47 -3.44
N CYS A 63 5.38 8.36 -3.44
CA CYS A 63 5.22 7.46 -4.60
C CYS A 63 3.74 7.03 -4.75
N PRO A 64 2.82 7.97 -5.07
CA PRO A 64 1.38 7.74 -5.00
C PRO A 64 0.80 7.12 -6.30
N SER A 65 1.17 5.88 -6.62
CA SER A 65 0.81 5.27 -7.91
C SER A 65 -0.71 5.02 -8.05
N LEU A 66 -1.41 4.52 -7.03
CA LEU A 66 -2.86 4.30 -7.06
C LEU A 66 -3.66 5.58 -6.90
N THR A 67 -3.30 6.43 -5.94
CA THR A 67 -4.11 7.61 -5.56
C THR A 67 -3.95 8.78 -6.52
N ARG A 68 -2.82 8.87 -7.24
CA ARG A 68 -2.50 10.00 -8.13
C ARG A 68 -1.89 9.61 -9.48
N GLY A 69 -1.48 8.36 -9.66
CA GLY A 69 -0.99 7.86 -10.94
C GLY A 69 -2.11 7.69 -11.97
N LYS A 70 -1.72 7.36 -13.20
CA LYS A 70 -2.64 7.19 -14.33
C LYS A 70 -2.87 5.70 -14.60
N TYR A 71 -4.11 5.30 -14.85
CA TYR A 71 -4.42 3.95 -15.29
C TYR A 71 -4.13 3.80 -16.80
N ALA A 72 -2.96 3.26 -17.14
CA ALA A 72 -2.48 3.15 -18.51
C ALA A 72 -1.69 1.86 -18.71
N TYR A 73 -1.36 1.55 -19.97
CA TYR A 73 -0.35 0.52 -20.25
C TYR A 73 1.03 1.12 -20.06
N ASP A 74 1.89 0.39 -19.35
CA ASP A 74 3.26 0.79 -19.08
C ASP A 74 4.14 -0.44 -18.85
N PHE A 75 5.46 -0.25 -18.83
CA PHE A 75 6.41 -1.33 -18.55
C PHE A 75 6.44 -1.67 -17.06
N GLY A 76 6.50 -2.97 -16.76
CA GLY A 76 6.61 -3.48 -15.39
C GLY A 76 7.98 -3.29 -14.75
N ASP A 77 8.96 -2.78 -15.51
CA ASP A 77 10.30 -2.49 -15.05
C ASP A 77 10.81 -1.20 -15.70
N THR A 78 11.76 -0.55 -15.03
CA THR A 78 12.33 0.73 -15.49
C THR A 78 13.23 0.58 -16.72
N ALA A 79 13.62 -0.65 -17.10
CA ALA A 79 14.44 -0.91 -18.29
C ALA A 79 13.61 -1.24 -19.54
N GLY A 80 12.27 -1.31 -19.42
CA GLY A 80 11.36 -1.60 -20.54
C GLY A 80 11.50 -3.01 -21.11
N MET A 81 11.99 -3.97 -20.33
CA MET A 81 12.25 -5.34 -20.81
C MET A 81 11.05 -6.28 -20.63
N THR A 82 10.17 -5.97 -19.68
CA THR A 82 8.93 -6.71 -19.45
C THR A 82 7.86 -6.37 -20.50
N PRO A 83 6.89 -7.26 -20.75
CA PRO A 83 5.70 -6.88 -21.49
C PRO A 83 4.98 -5.71 -20.82
N MET A 84 4.33 -4.87 -21.63
CA MET A 84 3.45 -3.84 -21.11
C MET A 84 2.25 -4.46 -20.38
N VAL A 85 1.90 -3.89 -19.24
CA VAL A 85 0.73 -4.29 -18.46
C VAL A 85 -0.12 -3.07 -18.16
N LYS A 86 -1.45 -3.25 -18.13
CA LYS A 86 -2.36 -2.17 -17.75
C LYS A 86 -2.29 -2.00 -16.23
N MET A 87 -1.89 -0.82 -15.78
CA MET A 87 -1.71 -0.52 -14.36
C MET A 87 -1.86 0.96 -14.06
N TYR A 88 -2.17 1.27 -12.81
CA TYR A 88 -1.90 2.59 -12.25
C TYR A 88 -0.39 2.77 -12.15
N THR A 89 0.13 3.86 -12.73
CA THR A 89 1.57 4.10 -12.85
C THR A 89 1.91 5.59 -12.68
N LEU A 90 3.10 5.84 -12.11
CA LEU A 90 3.79 7.14 -12.13
C LEU A 90 4.71 7.30 -13.36
N GLY A 91 4.72 6.31 -14.26
CA GLY A 91 5.63 6.17 -15.40
C GLY A 91 6.87 5.35 -15.04
N HIS A 92 7.31 4.45 -15.92
CA HIS A 92 8.50 3.61 -15.69
C HIS A 92 9.82 4.37 -15.54
N ASP A 93 9.88 5.63 -15.96
CA ASP A 93 11.00 6.55 -15.74
C ASP A 93 10.97 7.23 -14.36
N PHE A 94 9.94 6.96 -13.54
CA PHE A 94 9.81 7.55 -12.21
C PHE A 94 11.01 7.25 -11.32
N VAL A 95 11.51 8.30 -10.67
CA VAL A 95 12.56 8.20 -9.64
C VAL A 95 12.03 8.80 -8.34
N PRO A 96 11.96 8.02 -7.24
CA PRO A 96 11.59 8.53 -5.94
C PRO A 96 12.53 9.66 -5.47
N ALA A 97 12.03 10.58 -4.66
CA ALA A 97 12.88 11.62 -4.08
C ALA A 97 13.99 11.01 -3.20
N PRO A 98 15.22 11.56 -3.21
CA PRO A 98 16.33 11.04 -2.39
C PRO A 98 16.02 11.02 -0.88
N LEU A 99 15.17 11.93 -0.42
CA LEU A 99 14.73 12.05 0.97
C LEU A 99 13.70 10.98 1.39
N HIS A 100 13.18 10.19 0.44
CA HIS A 100 12.16 9.20 0.71
C HIS A 100 12.76 7.91 1.29
N ALA A 101 12.65 7.75 2.60
CA ALA A 101 13.11 6.61 3.38
C ALA A 101 11.99 5.62 3.75
N GLY A 102 10.73 5.90 3.39
CA GLY A 102 9.57 5.05 3.70
C GLY A 102 9.42 3.75 2.88
N GLY A 103 10.36 3.44 1.99
CA GLY A 103 10.24 2.28 1.10
C GLY A 103 9.13 2.44 0.03
N LEU A 104 8.50 1.35 -0.41
CA LEU A 104 7.36 1.39 -1.35
C LEU A 104 7.61 2.25 -2.63
N ARG A 105 8.79 2.10 -3.22
CA ARG A 105 9.32 2.99 -4.28
C ARG A 105 8.91 2.64 -5.71
N TYR A 106 8.19 1.56 -5.91
CA TYR A 106 7.87 1.06 -7.25
C TYR A 106 6.87 2.00 -7.95
N HIS A 107 7.05 2.24 -9.24
CA HIS A 107 6.29 3.24 -10.00
C HIS A 107 4.87 2.78 -10.34
N GLY A 108 4.67 1.47 -10.46
CA GLY A 108 3.43 0.86 -10.93
C GLY A 108 2.67 0.12 -9.85
N MET A 109 1.56 -0.49 -10.25
CA MET A 109 0.75 -1.33 -9.37
C MET A 109 0.32 -2.61 -10.09
N ALA A 110 0.23 -3.73 -9.38
CA ALA A 110 -0.18 -4.99 -10.02
C ALA A 110 -1.57 -4.86 -10.66
N SER A 111 -1.74 -5.36 -11.89
CA SER A 111 -2.97 -5.17 -12.69
C SER A 111 -4.25 -5.65 -11.99
N VAL A 112 -4.19 -6.72 -11.19
CA VAL A 112 -5.34 -7.19 -10.40
C VAL A 112 -5.75 -6.17 -9.34
N ILE A 113 -4.78 -5.54 -8.66
CA ILE A 113 -5.06 -4.47 -7.69
C ILE A 113 -5.62 -3.23 -8.41
N CYS A 114 -5.09 -2.91 -9.60
CA CYS A 114 -5.60 -1.82 -10.41
C CYS A 114 -7.07 -2.03 -10.79
N GLU A 115 -7.42 -3.24 -11.24
CA GLU A 115 -8.80 -3.60 -11.57
C GLU A 115 -9.72 -3.54 -10.34
N MET A 116 -9.25 -4.03 -9.19
CA MET A 116 -10.00 -3.93 -7.93
C MET A 116 -10.28 -2.47 -7.57
N TYR A 117 -9.29 -1.58 -7.73
CA TYR A 117 -9.43 -0.17 -7.43
C TYR A 117 -10.36 0.54 -8.44
N ASP A 118 -10.19 0.28 -9.74
CA ASP A 118 -11.00 0.87 -10.81
C ASP A 118 -12.48 0.47 -10.71
N GLN A 119 -12.77 -0.76 -10.28
CA GLN A 119 -14.13 -1.23 -10.02
C GLN A 119 -14.70 -0.78 -8.67
N GLY A 120 -13.95 -0.06 -7.84
CA GLY A 120 -14.40 0.36 -6.50
C GLY A 120 -14.54 -0.79 -5.49
N LEU A 121 -13.81 -1.89 -5.70
CA LEU A 121 -13.79 -3.06 -4.80
C LEU A 121 -12.76 -2.91 -3.66
N MET A 122 -11.93 -1.88 -3.72
CA MET A 122 -10.97 -1.49 -2.68
C MET A 122 -10.85 0.04 -2.60
N GLU A 123 -10.30 0.51 -1.49
CA GLU A 123 -9.95 1.90 -1.23
C GLU A 123 -8.42 2.06 -1.22
N ALA A 124 -7.91 3.23 -1.62
CA ALA A 124 -6.48 3.54 -1.54
C ALA A 124 -6.25 4.83 -0.75
N ALA A 125 -5.18 4.88 0.04
CA ALA A 125 -4.78 6.08 0.76
C ALA A 125 -3.25 6.29 0.68
N ALA A 126 -2.85 7.54 0.50
CA ALA A 126 -1.46 7.96 0.59
C ALA A 126 -1.13 8.44 2.01
N ILE A 127 -0.03 7.95 2.58
CA ILE A 127 0.45 8.33 3.91
C ILE A 127 1.73 9.18 3.78
N PRO A 128 1.81 10.33 4.45
CA PRO A 128 3.04 11.11 4.55
C PRO A 128 4.14 10.34 5.31
N GLN A 129 5.39 10.55 4.92
CA GLN A 129 6.52 9.84 5.50
C GLN A 129 6.68 10.10 7.00
N MET A 130 6.47 11.34 7.45
CA MET A 130 6.61 11.69 8.87
C MET A 130 5.60 10.93 9.72
N GLU A 131 4.35 10.86 9.26
CA GLU A 131 3.31 10.07 9.92
C GLU A 131 3.65 8.57 9.95
N THR A 132 4.20 8.04 8.86
CA THR A 132 4.67 6.64 8.81
C THR A 132 5.67 6.35 9.94
N PHE A 133 6.69 7.20 10.13
CA PHE A 133 7.70 6.97 11.18
C PHE A 133 7.16 7.23 12.60
N GLU A 134 6.27 8.22 12.78
CA GLU A 134 5.58 8.45 14.05
C GLU A 134 4.74 7.24 14.47
N ALA A 135 4.01 6.65 13.51
CA ALA A 135 3.24 5.43 13.71
C ALA A 135 4.15 4.24 14.05
N ALA A 136 5.28 4.09 13.35
CA ALA A 136 6.26 3.05 13.62
C ALA A 136 6.78 3.09 15.06
N ILE A 137 7.14 4.28 15.54
CA ILE A 137 7.67 4.47 16.91
C ILE A 137 6.59 4.20 17.94
N THR A 138 5.36 4.67 17.68
CA THR A 138 4.21 4.40 18.55
C THR A 138 3.98 2.91 18.69
N PHE A 139 3.96 2.18 17.57
CA PHE A 139 3.78 0.74 17.54
C PHE A 139 4.93 0.00 18.21
N ALA A 140 6.18 0.35 17.95
CA ALA A 140 7.33 -0.29 18.57
C ALA A 140 7.36 -0.11 20.09
N ARG A 141 6.92 1.06 20.60
CA ARG A 141 6.81 1.31 22.04
C ARG A 141 5.65 0.56 22.70
N ALA A 142 4.55 0.34 21.97
CA ALA A 142 3.37 -0.35 22.49
C ALA A 142 3.50 -1.88 22.40
N GLU A 143 3.96 -2.39 21.26
CA GLU A 143 3.91 -3.82 20.89
C GLU A 143 5.29 -4.50 20.91
N GLY A 144 6.38 -3.73 21.05
CA GLY A 144 7.74 -4.26 21.16
C GLY A 144 8.37 -4.77 19.86
N ILE A 145 7.69 -4.61 18.72
CA ILE A 145 8.21 -4.98 17.39
C ILE A 145 8.63 -3.72 16.64
N ILE A 146 9.86 -3.71 16.10
CA ILE A 146 10.32 -2.65 15.20
C ILE A 146 9.84 -2.98 13.78
N PRO A 147 8.86 -2.24 13.21
CA PRO A 147 8.34 -2.54 11.88
C PRO A 147 9.30 -2.09 10.77
N ALA A 148 9.22 -2.67 9.58
CA ALA A 148 9.85 -2.08 8.40
C ALA A 148 9.18 -0.73 8.06
N PRO A 149 9.88 0.25 7.47
CA PRO A 149 9.27 1.51 7.01
C PRO A 149 8.06 1.29 6.08
N GLU A 150 8.09 0.26 5.23
CA GLU A 150 6.96 -0.15 4.41
C GLU A 150 5.77 -0.58 5.27
N ALA A 151 6.01 -1.44 6.27
CA ALA A 151 4.97 -1.94 7.16
C ALA A 151 4.32 -0.83 7.99
N ALA A 152 5.11 0.19 8.34
CA ALA A 152 4.66 1.35 9.09
C ALA A 152 3.58 2.18 8.38
N HIS A 153 3.48 2.12 7.04
CA HIS A 153 2.35 2.75 6.33
C HIS A 153 1.02 2.09 6.70
N GLY A 154 1.02 0.76 6.82
CA GLY A 154 -0.14 -0.03 7.26
C GLY A 154 -0.50 0.26 8.71
N ILE A 155 0.50 0.41 9.58
CA ILE A 155 0.31 0.79 10.98
C ILE A 155 -0.30 2.19 11.09
N ALA A 156 0.23 3.18 10.35
CA ALA A 156 -0.32 4.54 10.34
C ALA A 156 -1.79 4.56 9.95
N ALA A 157 -2.16 3.83 8.90
CA ALA A 157 -3.55 3.71 8.48
C ALA A 157 -4.43 2.94 9.49
N ALA A 158 -3.90 1.91 10.15
CA ALA A 158 -4.61 1.22 11.23
C ALA A 158 -4.88 2.16 12.41
N ILE A 159 -3.92 3.02 12.76
CA ILE A 159 -4.11 4.06 13.79
C ILE A 159 -5.18 5.06 13.35
N ARG A 160 -5.17 5.53 12.09
CA ARG A 160 -6.23 6.41 11.56
C ARG A 160 -7.61 5.76 11.67
N GLU A 161 -7.75 4.50 11.27
CA GLU A 161 -9.01 3.75 11.36
C GLU A 161 -9.48 3.58 12.81
N ALA A 162 -8.57 3.32 13.75
CA ALA A 162 -8.88 3.22 15.17
C ALA A 162 -9.33 4.57 15.78
N LEU A 163 -8.69 5.68 15.37
CA LEU A 163 -9.06 7.02 15.81
C LEU A 163 -10.42 7.45 15.25
N ASP A 164 -10.70 7.15 13.98
CA ASP A 164 -12.00 7.38 13.35
C ASP A 164 -13.12 6.58 14.06
N ALA A 165 -12.90 5.30 14.34
CA ALA A 165 -13.85 4.47 15.08
C ALA A 165 -14.12 5.04 16.49
N LYS A 166 -13.07 5.51 17.18
CA LYS A 166 -13.19 6.18 18.48
C LYS A 166 -14.02 7.47 18.41
N GLU A 167 -13.80 8.30 17.39
CA GLU A 167 -14.57 9.54 17.20
C GLU A 167 -16.05 9.25 16.94
N LYS A 168 -16.35 8.19 16.20
CA LYS A 168 -17.72 7.75 15.90
C LYS A 168 -18.37 6.94 17.03
N GLY A 169 -17.60 6.50 18.02
CA GLY A 169 -18.08 5.62 19.09
C GLY A 169 -18.43 4.21 18.61
N GLU A 170 -17.72 3.72 17.59
CA GLU A 170 -17.93 2.41 16.97
C GLU A 170 -16.86 1.42 17.40
N GLU A 171 -17.25 0.16 17.61
CA GLU A 171 -16.28 -0.94 17.66
C GLU A 171 -15.90 -1.34 16.24
N ARG A 172 -14.61 -1.54 15.98
CA ARG A 172 -14.07 -1.89 14.66
C ARG A 172 -12.96 -2.91 14.77
N VAL A 173 -13.08 -4.01 14.04
CA VAL A 173 -12.06 -5.03 13.90
C VAL A 173 -11.16 -4.67 12.73
N ILE A 174 -9.90 -4.31 13.04
CA ILE A 174 -8.91 -3.87 12.07
C ILE A 174 -7.86 -4.98 11.89
N LEU A 175 -7.82 -5.60 10.72
CA LEU A 175 -6.75 -6.51 10.33
C LEU A 175 -5.76 -5.76 9.43
N PHE A 176 -4.50 -5.68 9.81
CA PHE A 176 -3.45 -5.10 8.95
C PHE A 176 -2.29 -6.07 8.75
N ASN A 177 -1.64 -5.98 7.60
CA ASN A 177 -0.50 -6.83 7.29
C ASN A 177 0.84 -6.18 7.68
N LEU A 178 1.43 -6.65 8.77
CA LEU A 178 2.78 -6.29 9.20
C LEU A 178 3.83 -6.99 8.31
N CYS A 179 4.09 -6.41 7.13
CA CYS A 179 4.79 -7.08 6.04
C CYS A 179 6.30 -7.29 6.22
N GLY A 180 6.88 -6.84 7.33
CA GLY A 180 8.31 -6.98 7.61
C GLY A 180 8.74 -6.26 8.89
N HIS A 181 9.93 -6.62 9.38
CA HIS A 181 10.57 -5.97 10.52
C HIS A 181 11.66 -4.99 10.07
N GLY A 182 11.94 -3.97 10.87
CA GLY A 182 12.87 -2.88 10.55
C GLY A 182 14.31 -3.08 10.98
N HIS A 183 14.71 -4.26 11.46
CA HIS A 183 16.07 -4.50 11.99
C HIS A 183 17.19 -4.17 11.00
N PHE A 184 16.92 -4.21 9.69
CA PHE A 184 17.90 -3.88 8.64
C PHE A 184 17.64 -2.51 7.99
N ASP A 185 16.67 -1.76 8.49
CA ASP A 185 16.26 -0.44 8.00
C ASP A 185 16.59 0.66 9.01
N MET A 186 17.50 0.38 9.95
CA MET A 186 17.85 1.29 11.04
C MET A 186 18.37 2.64 10.57
N SER A 187 19.00 2.72 9.39
CA SER A 187 19.44 3.99 8.81
C SER A 187 18.27 4.94 8.51
N ALA A 188 17.10 4.41 8.15
CA ALA A 188 15.90 5.21 7.94
C ALA A 188 15.35 5.76 9.28
N TYR A 189 15.38 4.94 10.33
CA TYR A 189 15.05 5.38 11.68
C TYR A 189 16.05 6.39 12.23
N ASP A 190 17.34 6.20 12.01
CA ASP A 190 18.39 7.14 12.42
C ASP A 190 18.18 8.51 11.75
N ALA A 191 17.87 8.53 10.44
CA ALA A 191 17.53 9.76 9.72
C ALA A 191 16.29 10.46 10.31
N TYR A 192 15.26 9.69 10.68
CA TYR A 192 14.09 10.25 11.36
C TYR A 192 14.46 10.88 12.70
N PHE A 193 15.23 10.18 13.55
CA PHE A 193 15.64 10.69 14.85
C PHE A 193 16.62 11.87 14.77
N ALA A 194 17.43 11.93 13.72
CA ALA A 194 18.30 13.07 13.43
C ALA A 194 17.52 14.32 12.97
N GLY A 195 16.24 14.18 12.60
CA GLY A 195 15.45 15.25 12.01
C GLY A 195 15.78 15.51 10.54
N ASP A 196 16.41 14.54 9.87
CA ASP A 196 16.84 14.65 8.48
C ASP A 196 15.71 14.32 7.49
N LEU A 197 14.58 13.77 7.97
CA LEU A 197 13.42 13.46 7.14
C LEU A 197 12.40 14.60 7.16
N SER A 198 11.73 14.78 6.03
CA SER A 198 10.53 15.60 5.93
C SER A 198 9.51 14.93 5.02
N ASP A 199 8.28 15.42 5.08
CA ASP A 199 7.28 15.04 4.10
C ASP A 199 7.65 15.55 2.72
N TYR A 200 7.33 14.74 1.73
CA TYR A 200 7.49 15.05 0.32
C TYR A 200 6.31 14.46 -0.42
N GLU A 201 5.52 15.34 -1.03
CA GLU A 201 4.49 14.95 -1.97
C GLU A 201 5.06 14.98 -3.39
N TYR A 202 4.85 13.91 -4.15
CA TYR A 202 5.36 13.88 -5.51
C TYR A 202 4.68 14.95 -6.39
N PRO A 203 5.40 15.86 -7.06
CA PRO A 203 4.79 16.97 -7.79
C PRO A 203 3.88 16.49 -8.93
N GLN A 204 2.68 17.07 -9.06
CA GLN A 204 1.75 16.70 -10.15
C GLN A 204 2.38 16.91 -11.54
N ALA A 205 3.10 18.02 -11.72
CA ALA A 205 3.81 18.29 -12.97
C ALA A 205 4.84 17.21 -13.35
N ALA A 206 5.43 16.52 -12.36
CA ALA A 206 6.36 15.42 -12.62
C ALA A 206 5.61 14.16 -13.08
N ILE A 207 4.44 13.87 -12.48
CA ILE A 207 3.54 12.81 -12.95
C ILE A 207 3.13 13.08 -14.40
N ASP A 208 2.61 14.28 -14.66
CA ASP A 208 2.11 14.68 -15.99
C ASP A 208 3.22 14.60 -17.06
N ALA A 209 4.45 15.01 -16.72
CA ALA A 209 5.60 14.88 -17.60
C ALA A 209 5.97 13.42 -17.88
N ALA A 210 5.97 12.56 -16.85
CA ALA A 210 6.24 11.14 -17.02
C ALA A 210 5.19 10.44 -17.90
N MET A 211 3.94 10.94 -17.90
CA MET A 211 2.88 10.39 -18.76
C MET A 211 3.17 10.57 -20.26
N ALA A 212 4.01 11.53 -20.65
CA ALA A 212 4.40 11.73 -22.04
C ALA A 212 5.37 10.65 -22.56
N ASN A 213 6.03 9.92 -21.65
CA ASN A 213 6.98 8.85 -21.98
C ASN A 213 6.33 7.45 -21.94
N LEU A 214 5.03 7.37 -21.66
CA LEU A 214 4.34 6.09 -21.66
C LEU A 214 4.36 5.47 -23.07
N PRO A 215 4.46 4.14 -23.16
CA PRO A 215 4.49 3.48 -24.46
C PRO A 215 3.17 3.68 -25.21
N GLU A 216 3.26 3.92 -26.52
CA GLU A 216 2.08 3.98 -27.40
C GLU A 216 1.49 2.58 -27.57
N VAL A 217 0.24 2.41 -27.15
CA VAL A 217 -0.51 1.17 -27.37
C VAL A 217 -1.47 1.38 -28.54
N PRO A 218 -1.39 0.58 -29.61
CA PRO A 218 -2.35 0.63 -30.70
C PRO A 218 -3.77 0.47 -30.16
N ALA A 219 -4.70 1.31 -30.63
CA ALA A 219 -6.11 1.10 -30.32
C ALA A 219 -6.50 -0.32 -30.74
N MET A 220 -7.08 -1.09 -29.81
CA MET A 220 -7.69 -2.37 -30.18
C MET A 220 -8.88 -2.07 -31.11
N GLY A 221 -8.70 -2.37 -32.40
CA GLY A 221 -9.73 -2.23 -33.43
C GLY A 221 -10.80 -3.30 -33.38
#